data_AF-A0A4Y3M5H0-F1
#
_entry.id   AF-A0A4Y3M5H0-F1
#
_cell.length_a   1.000
_cell.length_b   1.000
_cell.length_c   1.000
_cell.angle_alpha   90.00
_cell.angle_beta   90.00
_cell.angle_gamma   90.00
#
_symmetry.space_group_name_H-M   'P 1'
#
loop_
_entity.id
_entity.type
_entity.pdbx_description
1 polymer ?
#
loop_
_entity_poly.entity_id
_entity_poly.type
_entity_poly.pdbx_seq_one_letter_code
_entity_poly.pdbx_strand_id
1 'polypeptide(L)'
;MKRQYFPLIDLLRAFAALSVVVYHVINHFNWNDFPTSGPLCWFRIGWMGVDLFFVISGFVIALTTMRTYDRSPSYSQFCKTFLTHRFARIIPLYYLTCFLSITGLLQTKVRSMV
;
A
#
# COMPACT_ATOMS: atom_id res chain seq x y z
N MET A 1 -23.21 12.08 7.53
CA MET A 1 -22.19 11.54 8.46
C MET A 1 -20.83 12.16 8.12
N LYS A 2 -20.19 12.93 9.01
CA LYS A 2 -18.86 13.51 8.73
C LYS A 2 -17.79 12.44 8.94
N ARG A 3 -17.21 11.91 7.86
CA ARG A 3 -15.98 11.11 7.90
C ARG A 3 -14.90 12.00 8.53
N GLN A 4 -14.40 11.65 9.70
CA GLN A 4 -13.25 12.36 10.27
C GLN A 4 -12.06 12.09 9.35
N TYR A 5 -11.72 13.10 8.56
CA TYR A 5 -10.60 13.09 7.66
C TYR A 5 -9.37 13.54 8.46
N PHE A 6 -8.36 12.70 8.54
CA PHE A 6 -7.09 13.02 9.17
C PHE A 6 -6.06 13.33 8.07
N PRO A 7 -6.05 14.57 7.54
CA PRO A 7 -5.22 14.93 6.39
C PRO A 7 -3.74 14.65 6.63
N LEU A 8 -3.26 14.90 7.85
CA LEU A 8 -1.86 14.67 8.21
C LEU A 8 -1.47 13.19 8.18
N ILE A 9 -2.38 12.30 8.59
CA ILE A 9 -2.13 10.85 8.59
C ILE A 9 -2.12 10.33 7.16
N ASP A 10 -3.03 10.81 6.32
CA ASP A 10 -3.04 10.44 4.90
C ASP A 10 -1.80 10.98 4.16
N LEU A 11 -1.30 12.17 4.52
CA LEU A 11 -0.04 12.70 4.00
C LEU A 11 1.15 11.83 4.40
N LEU A 12 1.20 11.37 5.66
CA LEU A 12 2.26 10.50 6.14
C LEU A 12 2.25 9.14 5.42
N ARG A 13 1.06 8.60 5.12
CA ARG A 13 0.92 7.40 4.29
C ARG A 13 1.38 7.62 2.85
N ALA A 14 1.05 8.78 2.27
CA ALA A 14 1.52 9.15 0.93
C ALA A 14 3.06 9.27 0.90
N PHE A 15 3.66 9.89 1.91
CA PHE A 15 5.11 9.98 2.06
C PHE A 15 5.76 8.60 2.20
N ALA A 16 5.21 7.72 3.03
CA ALA A 16 5.69 6.35 3.20
C ALA A 16 5.63 5.56 1.87
N ALA A 17 4.52 5.62 1.14
CA ALA A 17 4.36 4.97 -0.15
C ALA A 17 5.33 5.54 -1.21
N LEU A 18 5.52 6.86 -1.26
CA LEU A 18 6.46 7.51 -2.16
C LEU A 18 7.89 7.04 -1.90
N SER A 19 8.29 6.95 -0.63
CA SER A 19 9.62 6.45 -0.25
C SER A 19 9.88 5.02 -0.77
N VAL A 20 8.86 4.16 -0.76
CA VAL A 20 8.97 2.78 -1.28
C VAL A 20 9.11 2.76 -2.81
N VAL A 21 8.39 3.65 -3.51
CA VAL A 21 8.50 3.80 -4.97
C VAL A 21 9.90 4.27 -5.35
N VAL A 22 10.42 5.31 -4.68
CA VAL A 22 11.77 5.82 -4.93
C VAL A 22 12.82 4.73 -4.71
N TYR A 23 12.69 3.95 -3.63
CA TYR A 23 13.57 2.80 -3.38
C TYR A 23 13.53 1.76 -4.49
N HIS A 24 12.34 1.38 -4.97
CA HIS A 24 12.21 0.44 -6.08
C HIS A 24 12.81 0.99 -7.38
N VAL A 25 12.67 2.28 -7.66
CA VAL A 25 13.29 2.90 -8.85
C VAL A 25 14.81 2.83 -8.76
N ILE A 26 15.40 3.22 -7.63
CA ILE A 26 16.86 3.18 -7.43
C ILE A 26 17.38 1.74 -7.58
N ASN A 27 16.70 0.78 -6.94
CA ASN A 27 17.11 -0.62 -6.95
C ASN A 27 16.90 -1.30 -8.33
N HIS A 28 15.81 -1.00 -9.03
CA HIS A 28 15.51 -1.61 -10.33
C HIS A 28 16.42 -1.08 -11.45
N PHE A 29 16.73 0.22 -11.44
CA PHE A 29 17.60 0.85 -12.45
C PHE A 29 19.09 0.84 -12.07
N ASN A 30 19.47 0.22 -10.94
CA ASN A 30 20.84 0.19 -10.40
C ASN A 30 21.51 1.57 -10.44
N TRP A 31 20.81 2.58 -9.92
CA TRP A 31 21.25 3.96 -10.00
C TRP A 31 22.43 4.21 -9.03
N ASN A 32 23.65 4.03 -9.54
CA ASN A 32 24.88 4.10 -8.75
C ASN A 32 25.30 5.53 -8.38
N ASP A 33 24.83 6.55 -9.10
CA ASP A 33 25.10 7.96 -8.80
C ASP A 33 24.29 8.50 -7.61
N PHE A 34 23.38 7.72 -7.04
CA PHE A 34 22.58 8.16 -5.91
C PHE A 34 23.45 8.22 -4.63
N PRO A 35 23.44 9.35 -3.89
CA PRO A 35 24.34 9.54 -2.76
C PRO A 35 24.15 8.48 -1.68
N THR A 36 25.25 7.81 -1.32
CA THR A 36 25.31 6.76 -0.28
C THR A 36 25.48 7.30 1.13
N SER A 37 25.79 8.60 1.27
CA SER A 37 25.97 9.31 2.54
C SER A 37 25.08 10.55 2.62
N GLY A 38 24.69 10.92 3.84
CA GLY A 38 23.81 12.07 4.12
C GLY A 38 22.31 11.73 4.24
N PRO A 39 21.45 12.75 4.41
CA PRO A 39 20.02 12.57 4.67
C PRO A 39 19.27 11.80 3.57
N LEU A 40 19.76 11.89 2.33
CA LEU A 40 19.21 11.22 1.16
C LEU A 40 19.44 9.70 1.16
N CYS A 41 20.36 9.18 1.99
CA CYS A 41 20.57 7.74 2.16
C CYS A 41 19.31 7.03 2.70
N TRP A 42 18.39 7.75 3.35
CA TRP A 42 17.09 7.22 3.76
C TRP A 42 16.31 6.57 2.62
N PHE A 43 16.44 7.10 1.38
CA PHE A 43 15.79 6.52 0.20
C PHE A 43 16.40 5.18 -0.22
N ARG A 44 17.66 4.87 0.14
CA ARG A 44 18.25 3.52 0.02
C ARG A 44 17.73 2.56 1.09
N ILE A 45 17.17 3.06 2.18
CA ILE A 45 16.56 2.29 3.28
C ILE A 45 15.02 2.35 3.16
N GLY A 46 14.49 2.62 1.96
CA GLY A 46 13.05 2.80 1.73
C GLY A 46 12.17 1.57 1.96
N TRP A 47 12.74 0.38 2.19
CA TRP A 47 12.05 -0.79 2.74
C TRP A 47 11.32 -0.50 4.05
N MET A 48 11.86 0.37 4.93
CA MET A 48 11.16 0.81 6.14
C MET A 48 9.88 1.61 5.86
N GLY A 49 9.73 2.16 4.66
CA GLY A 49 8.50 2.84 4.24
C GLY A 49 7.29 1.90 4.20
N VAL A 50 7.52 0.61 3.94
CA VAL A 50 6.47 -0.42 3.96
C VAL A 50 5.94 -0.60 5.39
N ASP A 51 6.84 -0.77 6.36
CA ASP A 51 6.49 -0.93 7.77
C ASP A 51 5.74 0.30 8.30
N LEU A 52 6.26 1.50 7.99
CA LEU A 52 5.61 2.76 8.36
C LEU A 52 4.20 2.87 7.78
N PHE A 53 4.03 2.56 6.50
CA PHE A 53 2.73 2.59 5.84
C PHE A 53 1.74 1.61 6.49
N PHE A 54 2.19 0.41 6.84
CA PHE A 54 1.36 -0.61 7.49
C PHE A 54 0.96 -0.23 8.90
N VAL A 55 1.88 0.28 9.73
CA VAL A 55 1.60 0.71 11.10
C VAL A 55 0.55 1.83 11.11
N ILE A 56 0.74 2.86 10.28
CA ILE A 56 -0.19 3.98 10.19
C ILE A 56 -1.57 3.52 9.68
N SER A 57 -1.59 2.68 8.64
CA SER A 57 -2.85 2.16 8.09
C SER A 57 -3.57 1.28 9.11
N GLY A 58 -2.84 0.45 9.86
CA GLY A 58 -3.38 -0.37 10.94
C GLY A 58 -4.01 0.47 12.05
N PHE A 59 -3.34 1.54 12.47
CA PHE A 59 -3.87 2.49 13.45
C PHE A 59 -5.19 3.14 12.99
N VAL A 60 -5.22 3.68 11.76
CA VAL A 60 -6.43 4.31 11.21
C VAL A 60 -7.59 3.32 11.13
N ILE A 61 -7.30 2.11 10.66
CA ILE A 61 -8.29 1.04 10.59
C ILE A 61 -8.83 0.74 11.98
N ALA A 62 -7.97 0.45 12.96
CA ALA A 62 -8.38 0.11 14.31
C ALA A 62 -9.29 1.20 14.90
N LEU A 63 -8.93 2.48 14.74
CA LEU A 63 -9.74 3.60 15.17
C LEU A 63 -11.13 3.64 14.50
N THR A 64 -11.19 3.43 13.18
CA THR A 64 -12.48 3.38 12.45
C THR A 64 -13.33 2.17 12.81
N THR A 65 -12.68 1.03 13.05
CA THR A 65 -13.27 -0.24 13.46
C THR A 65 -13.91 -0.10 14.84
N MET A 66 -13.19 0.42 15.84
CA MET A 66 -13.73 0.65 17.19
C MET A 66 -14.96 1.56 17.18
N ARG A 67 -14.91 2.68 16.43
CA ARG A 67 -16.05 3.61 16.35
C ARG A 67 -17.27 3.02 15.65
N THR A 68 -17.05 2.16 14.66
CA THR A 68 -18.14 1.50 13.93
C THR A 68 -18.72 0.36 14.76
N TYR A 69 -17.91 -0.28 15.61
CA TYR A 69 -18.33 -1.30 16.55
C TYR A 69 -19.27 -0.72 17.61
N ASP A 70 -18.93 0.41 18.24
CA ASP A 70 -19.78 1.09 19.24
C ASP A 70 -21.16 1.52 18.71
N ARG A 71 -21.31 1.60 17.39
CA ARG A 71 -22.53 2.05 16.71
C ARG A 71 -23.30 0.93 16.01
N SER A 72 -22.76 -0.29 16.00
CA SER A 72 -23.34 -1.41 15.28
C SER A 72 -24.27 -2.23 16.18
N PRO A 73 -25.50 -2.54 15.73
CA PRO A 73 -26.48 -3.28 16.55
C PRO A 73 -26.13 -4.78 16.72
N SER A 74 -25.17 -5.32 15.96
CA SER A 74 -24.71 -6.71 16.07
C SER A 74 -23.29 -6.90 15.51
N TYR A 75 -22.49 -7.75 16.17
CA TYR A 75 -21.14 -8.15 15.72
C TYR A 75 -21.12 -8.74 14.30
N SER A 76 -22.16 -9.48 13.91
CA SER A 76 -22.25 -10.10 12.59
C SER A 76 -22.39 -9.07 11.47
N GLN A 77 -23.21 -8.03 11.67
CA GLN A 77 -23.41 -6.96 10.69
C GLN A 77 -22.17 -6.06 10.58
N PHE A 78 -21.50 -5.81 11.70
CA PHE A 78 -20.23 -5.10 11.74
C PHE A 78 -19.16 -5.81 10.91
N CYS A 79 -18.94 -7.11 11.16
CA CYS A 79 -17.97 -7.92 10.42
C CYS A 79 -18.28 -7.95 8.93
N LYS A 80 -19.55 -8.17 8.54
CA LYS A 80 -19.96 -8.16 7.12
C LYS A 80 -19.64 -6.84 6.44
N THR A 81 -19.97 -5.71 7.07
CA THR A 81 -19.76 -4.37 6.51
C THR A 81 -18.27 -4.07 6.37
N PHE A 82 -17.49 -4.34 7.41
CA PHE A 82 -16.04 -4.12 7.39
C PHE A 82 -15.33 -4.95 6.31
N LEU A 83 -15.69 -6.23 6.20
CA LEU A 83 -15.06 -7.15 5.26
C LEU A 83 -15.43 -6.83 3.81
N THR A 84 -16.70 -6.51 3.53
CA THR A 84 -17.14 -6.13 2.17
C THR A 84 -16.44 -4.87 1.67
N HIS A 85 -16.30 -3.82 2.50
CA HIS A 85 -15.57 -2.62 2.09
C HIS A 85 -14.09 -2.88 1.79
N ARG A 86 -13.46 -3.80 2.53
CA ARG A 86 -12.06 -4.19 2.29
C ARG A 86 -11.91 -5.02 1.02
N PHE A 87 -12.77 -6.01 0.83
CA PHE A 87 -12.76 -6.85 -0.36
C PHE A 87 -13.03 -6.05 -1.62
N ALA A 88 -14.01 -5.14 -1.61
CA ALA A 88 -14.31 -4.27 -2.75
C ALA A 88 -13.12 -3.37 -3.15
N ARG A 89 -12.18 -3.10 -2.24
CA ARG A 89 -10.97 -2.31 -2.53
C ARG A 89 -9.77 -3.15 -2.96
N ILE A 90 -9.59 -4.34 -2.37
CA ILE A 90 -8.40 -5.19 -2.60
C ILE A 90 -8.59 -6.06 -3.85
N ILE A 91 -9.77 -6.65 -4.04
CA ILE A 91 -10.05 -7.59 -5.12
C ILE A 91 -9.80 -6.99 -6.52
N PRO A 92 -10.28 -5.77 -6.84
CA PRO A 92 -10.07 -5.21 -8.18
C PRO A 92 -8.59 -5.01 -8.51
N LEU A 93 -7.82 -4.49 -7.55
CA LEU A 93 -6.38 -4.27 -7.69
C LEU A 93 -5.62 -5.59 -7.79
N TYR A 94 -6.01 -6.61 -7.01
CA TYR A 94 -5.41 -7.95 -7.07
C TYR A 94 -5.60 -8.62 -8.44
N TYR A 95 -6.82 -8.63 -8.96
CA TYR A 95 -7.07 -9.21 -10.29
C TYR A 95 -6.35 -8.43 -11.39
N LEU A 96 -6.31 -7.10 -11.30
CA LEU A 96 -5.59 -6.25 -12.24
C LEU A 96 -4.09 -6.56 -12.25
N THR A 97 -3.44 -6.59 -11.08
CA THR A 97 -1.99 -6.86 -10.99
C THR A 97 -1.65 -8.29 -11.39
N CYS A 98 -2.50 -9.25 -11.06
CA CYS A 98 -2.36 -10.64 -11.51
C CYS A 98 -2.46 -10.75 -13.04
N PHE A 99 -3.46 -10.10 -13.66
CA PHE A 99 -3.61 -10.08 -15.11
C PHE A 99 -2.40 -9.43 -15.81
N LEU A 100 -1.93 -8.29 -15.32
CA LEU A 100 -0.73 -7.61 -15.85
C LEU A 100 0.54 -8.47 -15.70
N SER A 101 0.67 -9.17 -14.57
CA SER A 101 1.83 -10.04 -14.33
C SER A 101 1.82 -11.26 -15.25
N ILE A 102 0.66 -11.90 -15.44
CA ILE A 102 0.51 -13.05 -16.36
C ILE A 102 0.77 -12.63 -17.80
N THR A 103 0.19 -11.52 -18.25
CA THR A 103 0.41 -11.01 -19.62
C THR A 103 1.86 -10.60 -19.86
N GLY A 104 2.51 -9.94 -18.88
CA GLY A 104 3.94 -9.64 -18.93
C GLY A 104 4.82 -10.89 -19.01
N LEU A 105 4.51 -11.93 -18.22
CA LEU A 105 5.23 -13.22 -18.26
C LEU A 105 5.02 -13.97 -19.58
N LEU A 106 3.85 -13.89 -20.18
CA LEU A 106 3.59 -14.47 -21.50
C LEU A 106 4.41 -13.75 -22.59
N GLN A 107 4.52 -12.42 -22.52
CA GLN A 107 5.33 -11.65 -23.47
C GLN A 107 6.83 -11.95 -23.37
N THR A 108 7.37 -12.09 -22.16
CA THR A 108 8.79 -12.45 -21.99
C THR A 108 9.08 -13.86 -22.48
N LYS A 109 8.17 -14.82 -22.24
CA LYS A 109 8.30 -16.20 -22.73
C LYS A 109 8.19 -16.31 -24.26
N VAL A 110 7.26 -15.57 -24.89
CA VAL A 110 7.14 -15.51 -26.35
C VAL A 110 8.38 -14.88 -26.99
N ARG A 111 8.93 -13.82 -26.38
CA ARG A 111 10.15 -13.16 -26.86
C ARG A 111 11.42 -14.00 -26.70
N SER A 112 11.44 -15.00 -25.81
CA SER A 112 12.59 -15.90 -25.65
C SER A 112 12.52 -17.16 -26.55
N MET A 113 11.39 -17.39 -27.24
CA MET A 113 11.19 -18.53 -28.14
C MET A 113 11.34 -18.18 -29.63
N VAL A 114 11.37 -16.88 -29.96
CA VAL A 114 11.64 -16.34 -31.31
C VAL A 114 13.07 -15.84 -31.34
#